data_AF-A0A928V280-F1
#
_entry.id   AF-A0A928V280-F1
#
_cell.length_a   1.000
_cell.length_b   1.000
_cell.length_c   1.000
_cell.angle_alpha   90.00
_cell.angle_beta   90.00
_cell.angle_gamma   90.00
#
_symmetry.space_group_name_H-M   'P 1'
#
loop_
_entity.id
_entity.type
_entity.pdbx_description
1 polymer ?
#
loop_
_entity_poly.entity_id
_entity_poly.type
_entity_poly.pdbx_seq_one_letter_code
_entity_poly.pdbx_strand_id
1 'polypeptide(L)'
;MTMTPMMQACILHFGEMGSRWGINRTVGQMYALLVLSSSPLTAEDITETLGFSRSNVSMGLKELQSWELVRLQHIPGDRKEYYSAPADVWEIAKTLIEQRRKREIDPTLSTLRGLLLNKPVSEEEEYAQKRMQEMHDLIEMITLWTTEIQRLDTGSLHKLLKLGSSLGKVLDLKEKWLPGSAKH
;
A
#
# COMPACT_ATOMS: atom_id res chain seq x y z
N MET A 1 -4.73 -25.89 -9.13
CA MET A 1 -3.47 -25.81 -8.34
C MET A 1 -3.62 -26.69 -7.11
N THR A 2 -2.60 -27.46 -6.71
CA THR A 2 -2.68 -28.25 -5.45
C THR A 2 -2.35 -27.35 -4.27
N MET A 3 -3.31 -27.15 -3.35
CA MET A 3 -3.12 -26.35 -2.15
C MET A 3 -2.22 -27.10 -1.15
N THR A 4 -0.99 -26.61 -0.93
CA THR A 4 -0.11 -27.15 0.12
C THR A 4 -0.42 -26.52 1.48
N PRO A 5 -0.09 -27.19 2.61
CA PRO A 5 -0.27 -26.60 3.94
C PRO A 5 0.46 -25.25 4.11
N MET A 6 1.65 -25.11 3.52
CA MET A 6 2.43 -23.86 3.54
C MET A 6 1.67 -22.71 2.86
N MET A 7 1.12 -22.96 1.67
CA MET A 7 0.36 -21.94 0.94
C MET A 7 -0.94 -21.60 1.65
N GLN A 8 -1.65 -22.60 2.17
CA GLN A 8 -2.87 -22.38 2.92
C GLN A 8 -2.63 -21.50 4.15
N ALA A 9 -1.56 -21.78 4.92
CA ALA A 9 -1.18 -20.96 6.06
C ALA A 9 -0.86 -19.50 5.65
N CYS A 10 -0.13 -19.32 4.55
CA CYS A 10 0.18 -18.00 4.01
C CYS A 10 -1.10 -17.25 3.60
N ILE A 11 -1.99 -17.88 2.84
CA ILE A 11 -3.27 -17.30 2.40
C ILE A 11 -4.13 -16.87 3.59
N LEU A 12 -4.31 -17.76 4.57
CA LEU A 12 -5.08 -17.46 5.78
C LEU A 12 -4.52 -16.26 6.53
N HIS A 13 -3.19 -16.21 6.68
CA HIS A 13 -2.49 -15.10 7.34
C HIS A 13 -2.67 -13.78 6.60
N PHE A 14 -2.55 -13.76 5.28
CA PHE A 14 -2.78 -12.56 4.48
C PHE A 14 -4.21 -12.03 4.60
N GLY A 15 -5.20 -12.92 4.72
CA GLY A 15 -6.57 -12.53 5.04
C GLY A 15 -6.70 -11.82 6.40
N GLU A 16 -6.04 -12.35 7.43
CA GLU A 16 -6.03 -11.77 8.78
C GLU A 16 -5.32 -10.42 8.84
N MET A 17 -4.14 -10.35 8.22
CA MET A 17 -3.38 -9.13 8.08
C MET A 17 -4.19 -8.06 7.35
N GLY A 18 -4.83 -8.42 6.23
CA GLY A 18 -5.66 -7.51 5.44
C GLY A 18 -6.77 -6.88 6.29
N SER A 19 -7.47 -7.68 7.10
CA SER A 19 -8.55 -7.18 7.98
C SER A 19 -8.06 -6.13 8.99
N ARG A 20 -6.84 -6.30 9.52
CA ARG A 20 -6.23 -5.32 10.45
C ARG A 20 -5.87 -4.01 9.76
N TRP A 21 -5.71 -4.01 8.44
CA TRP A 21 -5.34 -2.84 7.64
C TRP A 21 -6.55 -2.22 6.92
N GLY A 22 -7.77 -2.68 7.21
CA GLY A 22 -9.01 -2.20 6.62
C GLY A 22 -9.35 -2.82 5.26
N ILE A 23 -8.73 -3.96 4.90
CA ILE A 23 -9.02 -4.73 3.68
C ILE A 23 -9.90 -5.92 4.04
N ASN A 24 -10.90 -6.24 3.22
CA ASN A 24 -11.75 -7.40 3.44
C ASN A 24 -10.94 -8.71 3.51
N ARG A 25 -11.20 -9.56 4.52
CA ARG A 25 -10.50 -10.85 4.71
C ARG A 25 -10.49 -11.70 3.45
N THR A 26 -11.65 -11.88 2.84
CA THR A 26 -11.84 -12.70 1.62
C THR A 26 -10.98 -12.18 0.48
N VAL A 27 -10.95 -10.86 0.30
CA VAL A 27 -10.15 -10.17 -0.73
C VAL A 27 -8.66 -10.39 -0.50
N GLY A 28 -8.21 -10.28 0.75
CA GLY A 28 -6.82 -10.58 1.11
C GLY A 28 -6.42 -12.03 0.80
N GLN A 29 -7.29 -13.00 1.08
CA GLN A 29 -7.04 -14.42 0.77
C GLN A 29 -7.02 -14.69 -0.74
N MET A 30 -7.96 -14.10 -1.49
CA MET A 30 -7.99 -14.19 -2.95
C MET A 30 -6.73 -13.60 -3.57
N TYR A 31 -6.28 -12.45 -3.08
CA TYR A 31 -5.07 -11.82 -3.59
C TYR A 31 -3.83 -12.66 -3.30
N ALA A 32 -3.71 -13.20 -2.08
CA ALA A 32 -2.62 -14.09 -1.72
C ALA A 32 -2.57 -15.33 -2.61
N LEU A 33 -3.73 -15.93 -2.94
CA LEU A 33 -3.79 -17.03 -3.91
C LEU A 33 -3.24 -16.61 -5.27
N LEU A 34 -3.67 -15.46 -5.80
CA LEU A 34 -3.21 -14.96 -7.10
C LEU A 34 -1.71 -14.66 -7.13
N VAL A 35 -1.15 -14.14 -6.04
CA VAL A 35 0.30 -13.87 -5.91
C VAL A 35 1.11 -15.17 -5.84
N LEU A 36 0.59 -16.21 -5.20
CA LEU A 36 1.26 -17.50 -5.06
C LEU A 36 1.09 -18.41 -6.29
N SER A 37 0.21 -18.04 -7.23
CA SER A 37 -0.09 -18.84 -8.40
C SER A 37 0.87 -18.52 -9.55
N SER A 38 1.49 -19.56 -10.12
CA SER A 38 2.40 -19.41 -11.27
C SER A 38 1.68 -19.18 -12.60
N SER A 39 0.38 -19.47 -12.67
CA SER A 39 -0.47 -19.28 -13.84
C SER A 39 -1.69 -18.43 -13.48
N PRO A 40 -2.22 -17.63 -14.43
CA PRO A 40 -3.48 -16.93 -14.24
C PRO A 40 -4.62 -17.89 -13.85
N LEU A 41 -5.53 -17.43 -13.00
CA LEU A 41 -6.67 -18.21 -12.50
C LEU A 41 -7.99 -17.60 -12.96
N THR A 42 -8.97 -18.44 -13.27
CA THR A 42 -10.35 -18.00 -13.49
C THR A 42 -11.09 -17.78 -12.17
N ALA A 43 -12.24 -17.11 -12.20
CA ALA A 43 -13.10 -17.00 -11.02
C ALA A 43 -13.56 -18.37 -10.49
N GLU A 44 -13.73 -19.35 -11.40
CA GLU A 44 -14.08 -20.72 -11.06
C GLU A 44 -12.94 -21.41 -10.29
N ASP A 45 -11.69 -21.27 -10.77
CA ASP A 45 -10.51 -21.81 -10.09
C ASP A 45 -10.36 -21.24 -8.66
N ILE A 46 -10.60 -19.93 -8.49
CA ILE A 46 -10.53 -19.26 -7.18
C ILE A 46 -11.64 -19.78 -6.25
N THR A 47 -12.87 -19.91 -6.76
CA THR A 47 -14.01 -20.47 -6.01
C THR A 47 -13.71 -21.87 -5.51
N GLU A 48 -13.23 -22.75 -6.38
CA GLU A 48 -12.91 -24.14 -6.03
C GLU A 48 -11.74 -24.22 -5.05
N THR A 49 -10.69 -23.44 -5.29
CA THR A 49 -9.45 -23.49 -4.49
C THR A 49 -9.63 -22.95 -3.08
N LEU A 50 -10.42 -21.89 -2.90
CA LEU A 50 -10.64 -21.26 -1.58
C LEU A 50 -11.93 -21.70 -0.89
N GLY A 51 -12.82 -22.43 -1.58
CA GLY A 51 -14.12 -22.81 -1.06
C GLY A 51 -15.07 -21.62 -0.86
N PHE A 52 -14.86 -20.52 -1.59
CA PHE A 52 -15.68 -19.32 -1.50
C PHE A 52 -16.85 -19.35 -2.47
N SER A 53 -17.97 -18.73 -2.11
CA SER A 53 -19.10 -18.59 -3.02
C SER A 53 -18.71 -17.79 -4.27
N ARG A 54 -19.36 -18.10 -5.40
CA ARG A 54 -19.18 -17.35 -6.67
C ARG A 54 -19.46 -15.86 -6.52
N SER A 55 -20.43 -15.48 -5.68
CA SER A 55 -20.71 -14.06 -5.40
C SER A 55 -19.56 -13.37 -4.66
N ASN A 56 -18.98 -14.03 -3.65
CA ASN A 56 -17.84 -13.49 -2.90
C ASN A 56 -16.61 -13.35 -3.79
N VAL A 57 -16.33 -14.33 -4.65
CA VAL A 57 -15.23 -14.25 -5.62
C VAL A 57 -15.48 -13.14 -6.63
N SER A 58 -16.70 -12.99 -7.17
CA SER A 58 -17.01 -11.91 -8.10
C SER A 58 -16.83 -10.51 -7.47
N MET A 59 -17.33 -10.31 -6.24
CA MET A 59 -17.16 -9.05 -5.52
C MET A 59 -15.68 -8.78 -5.19
N GLY A 60 -14.95 -9.80 -4.74
CA GLY A 60 -13.55 -9.66 -4.42
C GLY A 60 -12.68 -9.36 -5.65
N LEU A 61 -12.96 -9.97 -6.80
CA LEU A 61 -12.26 -9.65 -8.05
C LEU A 61 -12.54 -8.22 -8.52
N LYS A 62 -13.77 -7.71 -8.35
CA LYS A 62 -14.08 -6.30 -8.62
C LYS A 62 -13.31 -5.36 -7.68
N GLU A 63 -13.24 -5.72 -6.40
CA GLU A 63 -12.47 -4.94 -5.43
C GLU A 63 -10.98 -4.93 -5.79
N LEU A 64 -10.36 -6.10 -6.03
CA LEU A 64 -8.96 -6.20 -6.44
C LEU A 64 -8.65 -5.43 -7.72
N GLN A 65 -9.56 -5.45 -8.71
CA GLN A 65 -9.43 -4.65 -9.93
C GLN A 65 -9.53 -3.16 -9.64
N SER A 66 -10.45 -2.74 -8.77
CA SER A 66 -10.54 -1.33 -8.36
C SER A 66 -9.25 -0.86 -7.68
N TRP A 67 -8.60 -1.73 -6.91
CA TRP A 67 -7.29 -1.48 -6.31
C TRP A 67 -6.12 -1.65 -7.28
N GLU A 68 -6.37 -1.95 -8.56
CA GLU A 68 -5.34 -2.20 -9.59
C GLU A 68 -4.35 -3.31 -9.21
N LEU A 69 -4.74 -4.20 -8.29
CA LEU A 69 -3.88 -5.26 -7.77
C LEU A 69 -3.85 -6.49 -8.67
N VAL A 70 -4.85 -6.64 -9.55
CA VAL A 70 -4.93 -7.78 -10.46
C VAL A 70 -5.04 -7.33 -11.91
N ARG A 71 -4.48 -8.13 -12.80
CA ARG A 71 -4.57 -7.97 -14.26
C ARG A 71 -5.55 -9.00 -14.81
N LEU A 72 -6.54 -8.51 -15.56
CA LEU A 72 -7.43 -9.32 -16.37
C LEU A 72 -6.73 -9.69 -17.68
N GLN A 73 -6.76 -10.98 -18.02
CA GLN A 73 -6.18 -11.55 -19.23
C GLN A 73 -7.26 -12.33 -19.99
N HIS A 74 -7.25 -12.20 -21.30
CA HIS A 74 -8.08 -12.99 -22.21
C HIS A 74 -7.20 -13.90 -23.04
N ILE A 75 -7.55 -15.19 -23.08
CA ILE A 75 -6.83 -16.19 -23.87
C ILE A 75 -7.58 -16.38 -25.21
N PRO A 76 -6.93 -16.22 -26.37
CA PRO A 76 -7.58 -16.41 -27.66
C PRO A 76 -8.24 -17.79 -27.80
N GLY A 77 -9.50 -17.81 -28.21
CA GLY A 77 -10.29 -19.04 -28.35
C GLY A 77 -10.96 -19.51 -27.06
N ASP A 78 -10.65 -18.91 -25.92
CA ASP A 78 -11.35 -19.11 -24.65
C ASP A 78 -12.27 -17.91 -24.36
N ARG A 79 -13.44 -18.19 -23.77
CA ARG A 79 -14.39 -17.17 -23.32
C ARG A 79 -14.20 -16.82 -21.85
N LYS A 80 -13.39 -17.58 -21.11
CA LYS A 80 -13.13 -17.34 -19.69
C LYS A 80 -12.23 -16.12 -19.48
N GLU A 81 -12.45 -15.46 -18.36
CA GLU A 81 -11.58 -14.39 -17.85
C GLU A 81 -10.54 -14.97 -16.91
N TYR A 82 -9.29 -14.57 -17.09
CA TYR A 82 -8.17 -15.02 -16.27
C TYR A 82 -7.58 -13.85 -15.49
N TYR A 83 -7.24 -14.09 -14.23
CA TYR A 83 -6.77 -13.09 -13.28
C TYR A 83 -5.38 -13.46 -12.77
N SER A 84 -4.54 -12.45 -12.59
CA SER A 84 -3.16 -12.62 -12.11
C SER A 84 -2.73 -11.40 -11.30
N ALA A 85 -1.84 -11.59 -10.32
CA ALA A 85 -1.15 -10.48 -9.66
C ALA A 85 0.15 -10.11 -10.43
N PRO A 86 0.71 -8.91 -10.25
CA PRO A 86 2.06 -8.59 -10.72
C PRO A 86 3.09 -9.60 -10.21
N ALA A 87 4.05 -9.99 -11.06
CA ALA A 87 5.08 -10.97 -10.71
C ALA A 87 6.15 -10.41 -9.75
N ASP A 88 6.40 -9.10 -9.82
CA ASP A 88 7.35 -8.42 -8.94
C ASP A 88 6.64 -7.90 -7.68
N VAL A 89 7.09 -8.35 -6.51
CA VAL A 89 6.59 -7.90 -5.21
C VAL A 89 6.79 -6.39 -5.03
N TRP A 90 7.82 -5.80 -5.66
CA TRP A 90 8.01 -4.35 -5.65
C TRP A 90 6.92 -3.61 -6.42
N GLU A 91 6.46 -4.16 -7.55
CA GLU A 91 5.30 -3.61 -8.25
C GLU A 91 4.04 -3.66 -7.38
N ILE A 92 3.82 -4.78 -6.68
CA ILE A 92 2.70 -4.91 -5.73
C ILE A 92 2.75 -3.81 -4.66
N ALA A 93 3.92 -3.61 -4.04
CA ALA A 93 4.10 -2.60 -3.00
C ALA A 93 3.85 -1.18 -3.53
N LYS A 94 4.38 -0.86 -4.73
CA LYS A 94 4.16 0.45 -5.37
C LYS A 94 2.67 0.68 -5.64
N THR A 95 1.97 -0.30 -6.19
CA THR A 95 0.53 -0.20 -6.45
C THR A 95 -0.24 0.03 -5.15
N LEU A 96 0.05 -0.71 -4.07
CA LEU A 96 -0.62 -0.52 -2.78
C LEU A 96 -0.43 0.90 -2.21
N ILE A 97 0.81 1.41 -2.23
CA ILE A 97 1.11 2.76 -1.73
C ILE A 97 0.38 3.83 -2.57
N GLU A 98 0.46 3.70 -3.90
CA GLU A 98 -0.19 4.61 -4.85
C GLU A 98 -1.71 4.66 -4.63
N GLN A 99 -2.32 3.49 -4.49
CA GLN A 99 -3.77 3.34 -4.33
C GLN A 99 -4.24 3.83 -2.97
N ARG A 100 -3.45 3.62 -1.91
CA ARG A 100 -3.73 4.19 -0.58
C ARG A 100 -3.63 5.71 -0.59
N ARG A 101 -2.61 6.27 -1.26
CA ARG A 101 -2.45 7.72 -1.41
C ARG A 101 -3.68 8.32 -2.10
N LYS A 102 -4.04 7.80 -3.28
CA LYS A 102 -5.18 8.27 -4.08
C LYS A 102 -6.51 8.22 -3.32
N ARG A 103 -6.74 7.17 -2.53
CA ARG A 103 -8.01 6.97 -1.83
C ARG A 103 -8.13 7.73 -0.52
N GLU A 104 -7.04 7.87 0.24
CA GLU A 104 -7.11 8.38 1.62
C GLU A 104 -6.39 9.72 1.79
N ILE A 105 -5.23 9.88 1.14
CA ILE A 105 -4.33 11.02 1.40
C ILE A 105 -4.68 12.21 0.50
N ASP A 106 -4.80 11.99 -0.81
CA ASP A 106 -5.08 13.06 -1.77
C ASP A 106 -6.42 13.79 -1.47
N PRO A 107 -7.51 13.09 -1.08
CA PRO A 107 -8.75 13.76 -0.67
C PRO A 107 -8.57 14.58 0.61
N THR A 108 -7.85 14.04 1.60
CA THR A 108 -7.58 14.74 2.86
C THR A 108 -6.77 16.02 2.63
N LEU A 109 -5.71 15.96 1.82
CA LEU A 109 -4.93 17.14 1.43
C LEU A 109 -5.80 18.18 0.71
N SER A 110 -6.68 17.74 -0.19
CA SER A 110 -7.59 18.63 -0.91
C SER A 110 -8.57 19.34 0.04
N THR A 111 -9.12 18.62 1.01
CA THR A 111 -9.99 19.20 2.06
C THR A 111 -9.23 20.20 2.92
N LEU A 112 -8.03 19.86 3.40
CA LEU A 112 -7.22 20.77 4.22
C LEU A 112 -6.89 22.07 3.46
N ARG A 113 -6.48 21.97 2.18
CA ARG A 113 -6.24 23.14 1.33
C ARG A 113 -7.48 24.02 1.22
N GLY A 114 -8.66 23.43 1.02
CA GLY A 114 -9.92 24.16 0.95
C GLY A 114 -10.24 24.91 2.25
N LEU A 115 -10.04 24.27 3.41
CA LEU A 115 -10.27 24.88 4.71
C LEU A 115 -9.28 26.03 5.01
N LEU A 116 -8.02 25.87 4.61
CA LEU A 116 -6.96 26.86 4.80
C LEU A 116 -7.16 28.15 3.98
N LEU A 117 -8.06 28.17 2.99
CA LEU A 117 -8.40 29.39 2.23
C LEU A 117 -9.30 30.36 3.00
N ASN A 118 -9.99 29.90 4.04
CA ASN A 118 -10.88 30.74 4.83
C ASN A 118 -10.08 31.71 5.71
N LYS A 119 -10.62 32.90 5.95
CA LYS A 119 -10.06 33.79 6.96
C LYS A 119 -10.60 33.40 8.33
N PRO A 120 -9.74 33.18 9.35
CA PRO A 120 -10.21 32.90 10.69
C PRO A 120 -10.96 34.10 11.25
N VAL A 121 -12.05 33.86 11.98
CA VAL A 121 -12.88 34.91 12.59
C VAL A 121 -12.69 35.04 14.10
N SER A 122 -11.84 34.20 14.70
CA SER A 122 -11.53 34.20 16.12
C SER A 122 -10.10 33.71 16.38
N GLU A 123 -9.56 34.00 17.57
CA GLU A 123 -8.25 33.46 18.01
C GLU A 123 -8.22 31.93 18.05
N GLU A 124 -9.36 31.29 18.36
CA GLU A 124 -9.50 29.83 18.34
C GLU A 124 -9.36 29.28 16.91
N GLU A 125 -9.99 29.92 15.93
CA GLU A 125 -9.85 29.55 14.52
C GLU A 125 -8.46 29.84 13.98
N GLU A 126 -7.79 30.92 14.41
CA GLU A 126 -6.39 31.18 14.06
C GLU A 126 -5.48 30.03 14.52
N TYR A 127 -5.65 29.58 15.78
CA TYR A 127 -4.89 28.44 16.29
C TYR A 127 -5.22 27.15 15.53
N ALA A 128 -6.50 26.86 15.31
CA ALA A 128 -6.93 25.68 14.56
C ALA A 128 -6.36 25.69 13.13
N GLN A 129 -6.39 26.84 12.46
CA GLN A 129 -5.84 27.02 11.12
C GLN A 129 -4.34 26.78 11.08
N LYS A 130 -3.59 27.28 12.07
CA LYS A 130 -2.16 26.99 12.20
C LYS A 130 -1.90 25.49 12.34
N ARG A 131 -2.66 24.78 13.18
CA ARG A 131 -2.53 23.32 13.35
C ARG A 131 -2.89 22.57 12.06
N MET A 132 -3.91 23.02 11.33
CA MET A 132 -4.27 22.47 10.02
C MET A 132 -3.16 22.64 9.00
N GLN A 133 -2.49 23.79 9.00
CA GLN A 133 -1.35 24.06 8.12
C GLN A 133 -0.19 23.10 8.43
N GLU A 134 0.18 22.97 9.71
CA GLU A 134 1.25 22.04 10.13
C GLU A 134 0.94 20.59 9.74
N MET A 135 -0.32 20.14 9.86
CA MET A 135 -0.75 18.82 9.41
C MET A 135 -0.67 18.68 7.89
N HIS A 136 -1.18 19.66 7.15
CA HIS A 136 -1.12 19.67 5.68
C HIS A 136 0.33 19.53 5.20
N ASP A 137 1.23 20.37 5.73
CA ASP A 137 2.62 20.41 5.29
C ASP A 137 3.37 19.11 5.59
N LEU A 138 3.11 18.50 6.76
CA LEU A 138 3.68 17.20 7.11
C LEU A 138 3.19 16.09 6.17
N ILE A 139 1.88 16.02 5.90
CA ILE A 139 1.30 15.01 5.02
C ILE A 139 1.82 15.21 3.60
N GLU A 140 1.87 16.45 3.11
CA GLU A 140 2.39 16.78 1.78
C GLU A 140 3.87 16.38 1.65
N MET A 141 4.70 16.69 2.65
CA MET A 141 6.11 16.29 2.65
C MET A 141 6.29 14.77 2.56
N ILE A 142 5.56 14.00 3.37
CA ILE A 142 5.60 12.52 3.33
C ILE A 142 5.14 12.00 1.96
N THR A 143 4.11 12.63 1.40
CA THR A 143 3.52 12.26 0.11
C THR A 143 4.47 12.50 -1.07
N LEU A 144 5.16 13.64 -1.07
CA LEU A 144 6.18 13.94 -2.08
C LEU A 144 7.34 12.95 -1.99
N TRP A 145 7.85 12.69 -0.78
CA TRP A 145 8.95 11.75 -0.58
C TRP A 145 8.62 10.32 -1.01
N THR A 146 7.42 9.83 -0.66
CA THR A 146 6.95 8.51 -1.10
C THR A 146 6.83 8.41 -2.61
N THR A 147 6.37 9.47 -3.28
CA THR A 147 6.27 9.53 -4.75
C THR A 147 7.65 9.44 -5.41
N GLU A 148 8.67 10.11 -4.87
CA GLU A 148 10.04 10.00 -5.37
C GLU A 148 10.61 8.59 -5.17
N ILE A 149 10.33 7.94 -4.04
CA ILE A 149 10.75 6.54 -3.80
C ILE A 149 10.09 5.57 -4.77
N GLN A 150 8.82 5.76 -5.11
CA GLN A 150 8.11 4.89 -6.04
C GLN A 150 8.69 4.94 -7.47
N ARG A 151 9.41 6.01 -7.84
CA ARG A 151 10.12 6.12 -9.11
C ARG A 151 11.41 5.28 -9.14
N LEU A 152 11.91 4.87 -7.98
CA LEU A 152 13.11 4.05 -7.88
C LEU A 152 12.82 2.58 -8.23
N ASP A 153 13.79 1.96 -8.88
CA ASP A 153 13.84 0.51 -8.98
C ASP A 153 14.31 -0.11 -7.65
N THR A 154 14.09 -1.41 -7.51
CA THR A 154 14.45 -2.16 -6.30
C THR A 154 15.94 -2.02 -5.95
N GLY A 155 16.80 -1.92 -6.97
CA GLY A 155 18.24 -1.73 -6.80
C GLY A 155 18.62 -0.37 -6.22
N SER A 156 18.02 0.70 -6.71
CA SER A 156 18.26 2.07 -6.23
C SER A 156 17.70 2.29 -4.83
N LEU A 157 16.53 1.72 -4.52
CA LEU A 157 15.99 1.74 -3.16
C LEU A 157 16.95 1.07 -2.17
N HIS A 158 17.49 -0.10 -2.53
CA HIS A 158 18.43 -0.82 -1.66
C HIS A 158 19.71 0.00 -1.40
N LYS A 159 20.22 0.72 -2.42
CA LYS A 159 21.34 1.64 -2.26
C LYS A 159 20.98 2.80 -1.33
N LEU A 160 19.80 3.40 -1.49
CA LEU A 160 19.33 4.51 -0.66
C LEU A 160 19.21 4.11 0.81
N LEU A 161 18.61 2.94 1.10
CA LEU A 161 18.50 2.40 2.46
C LEU A 161 19.88 2.14 3.10
N LYS A 162 20.85 1.64 2.32
CA LYS A 162 22.23 1.44 2.78
C LYS A 162 22.92 2.76 3.11
N LEU A 163 22.73 3.79 2.30
CA LEU A 163 23.28 5.12 2.56
C LEU A 163 22.66 5.74 3.82
N GLY A 164 21.33 5.66 3.97
CA GLY A 164 20.63 6.17 5.15
C GLY A 164 21.06 5.49 6.46
N SER A 165 21.16 4.16 6.48
CA SER A 165 21.66 3.42 7.66
C SER A 165 23.12 3.72 7.99
N SER A 166 23.93 4.06 6.99
CA SER A 166 25.32 4.47 7.20
C SER A 166 25.41 5.89 7.78
N LEU A 167 24.57 6.82 7.31
CA LEU A 167 24.46 8.16 7.88
C LEU A 167 23.99 8.12 9.35
N GLY A 168 22.99 7.27 9.65
CA GLY A 168 22.55 7.04 11.04
C GLY A 168 23.69 6.56 11.94
N LYS A 169 24.48 5.57 11.49
CA LYS A 169 25.66 5.11 12.22
C LYS A 169 26.71 6.20 12.45
N VAL A 170 26.92 7.08 11.47
CA VAL A 170 27.86 8.21 11.59
C VAL A 170 27.34 9.27 12.55
N LEU A 171 26.03 9.54 12.56
CA LEU A 171 25.39 10.45 13.53
C LEU A 171 25.46 9.87 14.95
N ASP A 172 25.13 8.59 15.13
CA ASP A 172 25.24 7.88 16.40
C ASP A 172 26.69 7.84 16.91
N LEU A 173 27.66 7.62 16.01
CA LEU A 173 29.09 7.70 16.34
C LEU A 173 29.46 9.13 16.75
N LYS A 174 28.99 10.15 16.05
CA LYS A 174 29.26 11.55 16.41
C LYS A 174 28.68 11.90 17.79
N GLU A 175 27.48 11.42 18.12
CA GLU A 175 26.88 11.58 19.45
C GLU A 175 27.65 10.81 20.54
N LYS A 176 28.15 9.61 20.22
CA LYS A 176 28.90 8.77 21.17
C LYS A 176 30.31 9.29 21.46
N TRP A 177 30.91 10.04 20.54
CA TRP A 177 32.25 10.64 20.67
C TRP A 177 32.23 12.13 21.10
N LEU A 178 31.07 12.78 21.08
CA LEU A 178 30.84 14.12 21.63
C LEU A 178 29.70 14.10 22.68
N PRO A 179 29.91 13.52 23.88
CA PRO A 179 28.95 13.66 24.96
C PRO A 179 29.07 15.08 25.54
N GLY A 180 28.41 16.06 24.94
CA GLY A 180 28.20 17.37 25.55
C GLY A 180 28.36 18.59 24.64
N SER A 181 27.32 18.92 23.87
CA SER A 181 26.92 20.30 23.53
C SER A 181 25.60 20.18 22.73
N ALA A 182 24.43 20.62 23.18
CA ALA A 182 24.14 21.78 24.00
C ALA A 182 22.84 21.57 24.80
N LYS A 183 22.89 21.97 26.08
CA LYS A 183 21.80 22.74 26.69
C LYS A 183 22.06 24.19 26.33
N HIS A 184 21.10 24.87 25.70
CA HIS A 184 20.58 26.18 26.07
C HIS A 184 19.44 26.56 25.11
#